data_AF-E1CIF8-F1
#
_entry.id   AF-E1CIF8-F1
#
_cell.length_a   1.000
_cell.length_b   1.000
_cell.length_c   1.000
_cell.angle_alpha   90.00
_cell.angle_beta   90.00
_cell.angle_gamma   90.00
#
_symmetry.space_group_name_H-M   'P 1'
#
loop_
_entity.id
_entity.type
_entity.pdbx_description
1 polymer ?
#
loop_
_entity_poly.entity_id
_entity_poly.type
_entity_poly.pdbx_seq_one_letter_code
_entity_poly.pdbx_strand_id
1 'polypeptide(L)'
;WHWVYWDLELFRDPRTGNPALDLPKIFGIHLFLSGLLCFGFGAFHVTGLFGPGIWVSDPYGITGSVQPVSPSWGANGFDPYNPGGIAAHHIAAGILGILAGLFHLTVRPPQRLYKVLRMGNIETVLSSSIAAVFFAAFVVAGTMWYGSAATPIELFGPTRYQWDQGFFQEEIERRVQKSVNQNVSLSQAWDEIPEKLLFYDYIGNNPAKGGLFRAGPMDNGDGIAAGWLGHASFTDKNGSELFVRRMPTFFETFPVLFVDKNGVVRADVPFRRAESKYSIEQVGVQVTFYGGELNGVTFTDPATVKKYARRAQLGEIFEFDRATLQSDGVFRSSPR
;
A
#
# COMPACT_ATOMS: atom_id res chain seq x y z
N TRP A 1 37.89 0.20 17.68
CA TRP A 1 38.40 -0.49 18.88
C TRP A 1 38.65 -1.98 18.60
N HIS A 2 37.63 -2.81 18.33
CA HIS A 2 37.79 -4.27 18.10
C HIS A 2 38.77 -4.67 16.98
N TRP A 3 38.91 -3.87 15.93
CA TRP A 3 39.90 -4.11 14.88
C TRP A 3 41.35 -4.04 15.41
N VAL A 4 41.63 -3.09 16.29
CA VAL A 4 42.97 -2.87 16.85
C VAL A 4 43.28 -3.93 17.91
N TYR A 5 42.31 -4.20 18.80
CA TYR A 5 42.43 -5.17 19.89
C TYR A 5 41.76 -6.49 19.50
N TRP A 6 42.24 -7.11 18.41
CA TRP A 6 41.64 -8.33 17.87
C TRP A 6 42.09 -9.59 18.60
N ASP A 7 43.29 -9.63 19.16
CA ASP A 7 43.86 -10.81 19.82
C ASP A 7 43.50 -10.87 21.32
N LEU A 8 42.22 -11.08 21.60
CA LEU A 8 41.70 -11.24 22.95
C LEU A 8 41.67 -12.72 23.34
N GLU A 9 41.99 -13.03 24.60
CA GLU A 9 41.92 -14.38 25.16
C GLU A 9 40.52 -15.01 25.01
N LEU A 10 39.47 -14.18 25.02
CA LEU A 10 38.08 -14.57 24.77
C LEU A 10 37.88 -15.35 23.45
N PHE A 11 38.69 -15.08 22.42
CA PHE A 11 38.56 -15.69 21.10
C PHE A 11 39.38 -16.97 20.92
N ARG A 12 40.11 -17.42 21.96
CA ARG A 12 41.00 -18.58 21.90
C ARG A 12 40.37 -19.80 22.60
N ASP A 13 40.51 -21.00 22.02
CA ASP A 13 40.17 -22.25 22.72
C ASP A 13 41.17 -22.48 23.85
N PRO A 14 40.74 -22.56 25.12
CA PRO A 14 41.65 -22.75 26.26
C PRO A 14 42.54 -23.99 26.18
N ARG A 15 42.16 -25.00 25.37
CA ARG A 15 42.91 -26.26 25.24
C ARG A 15 43.98 -26.21 24.15
N THR A 16 43.79 -25.39 23.12
CA THR A 16 44.66 -25.38 21.93
C THR A 16 45.34 -24.04 21.68
N GLY A 17 44.87 -22.94 22.27
CA GLY A 17 45.35 -21.59 22.02
C GLY A 17 44.99 -21.05 20.63
N ASN A 18 44.28 -21.82 19.80
CA ASN A 18 43.85 -21.40 18.47
C ASN A 18 42.55 -20.58 18.54
N PRO A 19 42.28 -19.70 17.57
CA PRO A 19 41.00 -19.01 17.49
C PRO A 19 39.84 -20.01 17.33
N ALA A 20 38.81 -19.88 18.16
CA ALA A 20 37.66 -20.77 18.13
C ALA A 20 36.38 -20.05 18.60
N LEU A 21 35.26 -20.37 17.97
CA LEU A 21 33.93 -19.89 18.34
C LEU A 21 33.01 -21.09 18.58
N ASP A 22 32.39 -21.15 19.75
CA ASP A 22 31.36 -22.15 20.07
C ASP A 22 30.02 -21.72 19.45
N LEU A 23 29.92 -21.80 18.12
CA LEU A 23 28.77 -21.30 17.33
C LEU A 23 27.41 -21.79 17.85
N PRO A 24 27.22 -23.07 18.24
CA PRO A 24 25.94 -23.52 18.81
C PRO A 24 25.53 -22.77 20.09
N LYS A 25 26.49 -22.46 20.96
CA LYS A 25 26.22 -21.71 22.20
C LYS A 25 25.96 -20.24 21.90
N ILE A 26 26.75 -19.63 21.00
CA ILE A 26 26.53 -18.25 20.55
C ILE A 26 25.13 -18.10 19.95
N PHE A 27 24.68 -19.07 19.14
CA PHE A 27 23.30 -19.11 18.64
C PHE A 27 22.27 -19.11 19.76
N GLY A 28 22.44 -19.96 20.79
CA GLY A 28 21.56 -19.96 21.97
C GLY A 28 21.50 -18.61 22.70
N ILE A 29 22.65 -17.94 22.87
CA ILE A 29 22.74 -16.60 23.47
C ILE A 29 21.92 -15.60 22.63
N HIS A 30 22.20 -15.51 21.32
CA HIS A 30 21.52 -14.55 20.45
C HIS A 30 20.03 -14.86 20.31
N LEU A 31 19.62 -16.12 20.20
CA LEU A 31 18.22 -16.51 20.11
C LEU A 31 17.45 -16.17 21.39
N PHE A 32 18.05 -16.39 22.56
CA PHE A 32 17.45 -16.01 23.84
C PHE A 32 17.23 -14.49 23.93
N LEU A 33 18.24 -13.69 23.58
CA LEU A 33 18.15 -12.24 23.56
C LEU A 33 17.11 -11.74 22.55
N SER A 34 17.07 -12.31 21.34
CA SER A 34 16.05 -12.01 20.33
C SER A 34 14.64 -12.37 20.81
N GLY A 35 14.49 -13.49 21.53
CA GLY A 35 13.22 -13.89 22.14
C GLY A 35 12.74 -12.89 23.19
N LEU A 36 13.63 -12.44 24.09
CA LEU A 36 13.33 -11.41 25.09
C LEU A 36 12.89 -10.09 24.43
N LEU A 37 13.62 -9.64 23.41
CA LEU A 37 13.29 -8.41 22.68
C LEU A 37 11.96 -8.53 21.95
N CYS A 38 11.72 -9.65 21.25
CA CYS A 38 10.49 -9.92 20.52
C CYS A 38 9.27 -9.94 21.47
N PHE A 39 9.38 -10.66 22.59
CA PHE A 39 8.35 -10.68 23.61
C PHE A 39 8.10 -9.28 24.17
N GLY A 40 9.14 -8.55 24.55
CA GLY A 40 9.02 -7.21 25.11
C GLY A 40 8.39 -6.23 24.12
N PHE A 41 8.76 -6.29 22.84
CA PHE A 41 8.15 -5.47 21.80
C PHE A 41 6.64 -5.75 21.69
N GLY A 42 6.23 -7.02 21.60
CA GLY A 42 4.81 -7.39 21.55
C GLY A 42 4.05 -7.02 22.81
N ALA A 43 4.57 -7.39 23.99
CA ALA A 43 3.89 -7.28 25.27
C ALA A 43 3.81 -5.84 25.82
N PHE A 44 4.76 -4.98 25.46
CA PHE A 44 4.86 -3.62 26.00
C PHE A 44 4.67 -2.53 24.95
N HIS A 45 5.41 -2.59 23.85
CA HIS A 45 5.39 -1.54 22.84
C HIS A 45 4.10 -1.56 22.03
N VAL A 46 3.76 -2.71 21.43
CA VAL A 46 2.60 -2.87 20.53
C VAL A 46 1.27 -2.76 21.28
N THR A 47 1.18 -3.37 22.46
CA THR A 47 -0.02 -3.29 23.31
C THR A 47 -0.25 -1.91 23.91
N GLY A 48 0.77 -1.04 23.89
CA GLY A 48 0.78 0.24 24.60
C GLY A 48 0.78 0.11 26.12
N LEU A 49 1.03 -1.09 26.67
CA LEU A 49 1.18 -1.26 28.12
C LEU A 49 2.38 -0.45 28.66
N PHE A 50 3.47 -0.42 27.89
CA PHE A 50 4.63 0.42 28.15
C PHE A 50 5.30 0.79 26.83
N GLY A 51 4.58 1.60 26.03
CA GLY A 51 5.00 2.10 24.74
C GLY A 51 3.84 2.81 24.02
N PRO A 52 4.06 3.32 22.81
CA PRO A 52 3.06 4.14 22.11
C PRO A 52 1.97 3.32 21.41
N GLY A 53 2.16 2.01 21.21
CA GLY A 53 1.33 1.22 20.30
C GLY A 53 1.88 1.22 18.87
N ILE A 54 1.01 0.91 17.89
CA ILE A 54 1.37 0.87 16.46
C ILE A 54 0.34 1.63 15.62
N TRP A 55 0.68 1.96 14.36
CA TRP A 55 -0.27 2.57 13.44
C TRP A 55 -1.41 1.61 13.13
N VAL A 56 -2.65 2.09 13.26
CA VAL A 56 -3.87 1.41 12.83
C VAL A 56 -4.77 2.42 12.12
N SER A 57 -5.61 1.95 11.21
CA SER A 57 -6.55 2.79 10.48
C SER A 57 -7.86 2.08 10.23
N ASP A 58 -8.89 2.83 9.88
CA ASP A 58 -10.08 2.29 9.24
C ASP A 58 -9.77 1.63 7.87
N PRO A 59 -10.67 0.79 7.34
CA PRO A 59 -10.45 0.05 6.08
C PRO A 59 -10.13 0.89 4.84
N TYR A 60 -10.42 2.20 4.88
CA TYR A 60 -10.23 3.10 3.76
C TYR A 60 -9.11 4.13 4.00
N GLY A 61 -8.33 4.00 5.08
CA GLY A 61 -7.14 4.83 5.29
C GLY A 61 -7.43 6.32 5.54
N ILE A 62 -8.54 6.64 6.21
CA ILE A 62 -8.98 8.02 6.43
C ILE A 62 -8.57 8.54 7.80
N THR A 63 -8.64 7.69 8.82
CA THR A 63 -8.56 8.03 10.25
C THR A 63 -7.40 7.35 10.97
N GLY A 64 -6.30 7.09 10.27
CA GLY A 64 -5.15 6.42 10.85
C GLY A 64 -4.50 7.19 11.99
N SER A 65 -4.05 6.44 12.99
CA SER A 65 -3.30 6.97 14.12
C SER A 65 -2.52 5.85 14.81
N VAL A 66 -1.55 6.22 15.64
CA VAL A 66 -0.86 5.27 16.53
C VAL A 66 -1.78 4.95 17.70
N GLN A 67 -2.05 3.66 17.93
CA GLN A 67 -2.94 3.18 18.99
C GLN A 67 -2.37 1.94 19.69
N PRO A 68 -2.70 1.72 20.97
CA PRO A 68 -2.46 0.45 21.65
C PRO A 68 -3.27 -0.67 20.98
N VAL A 69 -2.65 -1.84 20.77
CA VAL A 69 -3.28 -2.99 20.12
C VAL A 69 -3.29 -4.23 21.00
N SER A 70 -4.48 -4.67 21.39
CA SER A 70 -4.66 -5.92 22.13
C SER A 70 -4.39 -7.16 21.25
N PRO A 71 -3.74 -8.21 21.79
CA PRO A 71 -3.45 -9.42 21.03
C PRO A 71 -4.72 -10.20 20.67
N SER A 72 -4.77 -10.72 19.44
CA SER A 72 -5.83 -11.61 18.96
C SER A 72 -5.34 -13.06 18.95
N TRP A 73 -5.84 -13.87 19.89
CA TRP A 73 -5.41 -15.27 20.08
C TRP A 73 -6.19 -16.29 19.27
N GLY A 74 -7.33 -15.90 18.68
CA GLY A 74 -8.14 -16.77 17.84
C GLY A 74 -7.59 -16.90 16.42
N ALA A 75 -8.33 -17.61 15.55
CA ALA A 75 -7.94 -17.79 14.15
C ALA A 75 -7.77 -16.45 13.39
N ASN A 76 -8.53 -15.42 13.78
CA ASN A 76 -8.42 -14.08 13.20
C ASN A 76 -7.04 -13.43 13.45
N GLY A 77 -6.23 -13.91 14.38
CA GLY A 77 -4.85 -13.45 14.57
C GLY A 77 -3.92 -13.83 13.41
N PHE A 78 -4.33 -14.75 12.53
CA PHE A 78 -3.60 -15.11 11.31
C PHE A 78 -4.08 -14.35 10.07
N ASP A 79 -5.13 -13.51 10.20
CA ASP A 79 -5.52 -12.59 9.14
C ASP A 79 -4.43 -11.50 9.00
N PRO A 80 -3.78 -11.35 7.83
CA PRO A 80 -2.72 -10.37 7.63
C PRO A 80 -3.19 -8.91 7.81
N TYR A 81 -4.50 -8.65 7.78
CA TYR A 81 -5.08 -7.32 8.00
C TYR A 81 -5.50 -7.06 9.45
N ASN A 82 -5.36 -8.05 10.34
CA ASN A 82 -5.69 -7.88 11.75
C ASN A 82 -4.46 -7.45 12.57
N PRO A 83 -4.39 -6.20 13.06
CA PRO A 83 -3.25 -5.73 13.86
C PRO A 83 -3.08 -6.49 15.18
N GLY A 84 -4.16 -7.05 15.75
CA GLY A 84 -4.09 -7.89 16.95
C GLY A 84 -3.28 -9.17 16.73
N GLY A 85 -3.19 -9.65 15.49
CA GLY A 85 -2.30 -10.74 15.10
C GLY A 85 -0.82 -10.40 15.26
N ILE A 86 -0.43 -9.15 15.02
CA ILE A 86 0.96 -8.67 15.18
C ILE A 86 1.37 -8.73 16.65
N ALA A 87 0.53 -8.24 17.57
CA ALA A 87 0.80 -8.30 19.00
C ALA A 87 0.90 -9.76 19.50
N ALA A 88 -0.07 -10.60 19.11
CA ALA A 88 -0.10 -12.01 19.47
C ALA A 88 1.12 -12.78 18.93
N HIS A 89 1.51 -12.52 17.68
CA HIS A 89 2.69 -13.10 17.04
C HIS A 89 3.97 -12.81 17.85
N HIS A 90 4.24 -11.54 18.17
CA HIS A 90 5.46 -11.16 18.89
C HIS A 90 5.52 -11.74 20.30
N ILE A 91 4.39 -11.76 21.01
CA ILE A 91 4.32 -12.37 22.35
C ILE A 91 4.59 -13.88 22.28
N ALA A 92 3.89 -14.61 21.41
CA ALA A 92 4.02 -16.06 21.31
C ALA A 92 5.39 -16.48 20.77
N ALA A 93 5.86 -15.85 19.68
CA ALA A 93 7.17 -16.14 19.09
C ALA A 93 8.32 -15.74 20.03
N GLY A 94 8.16 -14.65 20.78
CA GLY A 94 9.11 -14.23 21.80
C GLY A 94 9.27 -15.27 22.92
N ILE A 95 8.16 -15.75 23.50
CA ILE A 95 8.18 -16.81 24.52
C ILE A 95 8.85 -18.08 23.96
N LEU A 96 8.48 -18.50 22.74
CA LEU A 96 9.09 -19.67 22.12
C LEU A 96 10.60 -19.47 21.87
N GLY A 97 11.01 -18.27 21.44
CA GLY A 97 12.41 -17.91 21.25
C GLY A 97 13.23 -17.97 22.54
N ILE A 98 12.66 -17.53 23.67
CA ILE A 98 13.28 -17.64 25.00
C ILE A 98 13.51 -19.12 25.36
N LEU A 99 12.47 -19.95 25.25
CA LEU A 99 12.55 -21.38 25.56
C LEU A 99 13.55 -22.11 24.65
N ALA A 100 13.51 -21.83 23.35
CA ALA A 100 14.43 -22.41 22.38
C ALA A 100 15.87 -21.92 22.60
N GLY A 101 16.07 -20.65 22.95
CA GLY A 101 17.38 -20.10 23.32
C GLY A 101 17.97 -20.82 24.53
N LEU A 102 17.18 -21.02 25.59
CA LEU A 102 17.59 -21.81 26.77
C LEU A 102 17.93 -23.26 26.41
N PHE A 103 17.12 -23.91 25.57
CA PHE A 103 17.44 -25.23 25.04
C PHE A 103 18.80 -25.26 24.32
N HIS A 104 19.06 -24.31 23.43
CA HIS A 104 20.34 -24.23 22.69
C HIS A 104 21.55 -23.86 23.58
N LEU A 105 21.33 -23.22 24.73
CA LEU A 105 22.36 -22.99 25.73
C LEU A 105 22.68 -24.24 26.57
N THR A 106 21.67 -25.07 26.83
CA THR A 106 21.76 -26.20 27.77
C THR A 106 22.06 -27.54 27.08
N VAL A 107 21.80 -27.65 25.78
CA VAL A 107 21.93 -28.90 25.02
C VAL A 107 22.97 -28.78 23.92
N ARG A 108 23.95 -29.70 23.90
CA ARG A 108 24.94 -29.77 22.81
C ARG A 108 24.33 -30.41 21.57
N PRO A 109 24.74 -29.98 20.36
CA PRO A 109 24.25 -30.60 19.13
C PRO A 109 24.58 -32.10 19.07
N PRO A 110 23.68 -32.94 18.54
CA PRO A 110 23.98 -34.33 18.25
C PRO A 110 25.18 -34.45 17.31
N GLN A 111 26.06 -35.43 17.57
CA GLN A 111 27.30 -35.60 16.79
C GLN A 111 27.04 -35.74 15.28
N ARG A 112 25.97 -36.44 14.89
CA ARG A 112 25.58 -36.60 13.48
C ARG A 112 25.28 -35.26 12.84
N LEU A 113 24.47 -34.42 13.48
CA LEU A 113 24.11 -33.09 12.98
C LEU A 113 25.33 -32.16 12.93
N TYR A 114 26.17 -32.18 13.98
CA TYR A 114 27.38 -31.37 14.04
C TYR A 114 28.31 -31.65 12.84
N LYS A 115 28.47 -32.93 12.48
CA LYS A 115 29.28 -33.35 11.34
C LYS A 115 28.62 -33.02 10.00
N VAL A 116 27.35 -33.35 9.83
CA VAL A 116 26.62 -33.16 8.56
C VAL A 116 26.54 -31.68 8.19
N LEU A 117 26.17 -30.83 9.17
CA LEU A 117 26.02 -29.38 8.96
C LEU A 117 27.32 -28.60 9.13
N ARG A 118 28.45 -29.28 9.39
CA ARG A 118 29.78 -28.66 9.55
C ARG A 118 29.76 -27.52 10.58
N MET A 119 29.15 -27.73 11.75
CA MET A 119 28.88 -26.67 12.74
C MET A 119 30.13 -26.02 13.37
N GLY A 120 31.34 -26.49 13.05
CA GLY A 120 32.59 -25.81 13.39
C GLY A 120 33.08 -24.80 12.34
N ASN A 121 32.47 -24.78 11.14
CA ASN A 121 32.76 -23.79 10.10
C ASN A 121 31.71 -22.67 10.16
N ILE A 122 32.15 -21.43 10.34
CA ILE A 122 31.27 -20.25 10.38
C ILE A 122 30.48 -20.04 9.08
N GLU A 123 31.00 -20.48 7.94
CA GLU A 123 30.31 -20.33 6.65
C GLU A 123 28.98 -21.10 6.58
N THR A 124 28.80 -22.16 7.38
CA THR A 124 27.49 -22.86 7.47
C THR A 124 26.42 -21.96 8.10
N VAL A 125 26.82 -21.12 9.06
CA VAL A 125 25.95 -20.11 9.68
C VAL A 125 25.67 -18.99 8.68
N LEU A 126 26.67 -18.55 7.91
CA LEU A 126 26.46 -17.59 6.83
C LEU A 126 25.44 -18.11 5.80
N SER A 127 25.62 -19.33 5.32
CA SER A 127 24.74 -19.94 4.32
C SER A 127 23.29 -20.04 4.79
N SER A 128 23.07 -20.55 6.01
CA SER A 128 21.72 -20.68 6.57
C SER A 128 21.09 -19.33 6.92
N SER A 129 21.88 -18.35 7.36
CA SER A 129 21.40 -16.99 7.63
C SER A 129 20.96 -16.26 6.36
N ILE A 130 21.70 -16.41 5.25
CA ILE A 130 21.31 -15.85 3.94
C ILE A 130 19.94 -16.41 3.51
N ALA A 131 19.73 -17.72 3.68
CA ALA A 131 18.45 -18.34 3.35
C ALA A 131 17.30 -17.77 4.20
N ALA A 132 17.51 -17.57 5.50
CA ALA A 132 16.51 -16.99 6.40
C ALA A 132 16.21 -15.51 6.05
N VAL A 133 17.24 -14.72 5.73
CA VAL A 133 17.08 -13.31 5.33
C VAL A 133 16.33 -13.20 4.00
N PHE A 134 16.64 -14.04 3.02
CA PHE A 134 15.94 -14.06 1.74
C PHE A 134 14.47 -14.45 1.87
N PHE A 135 14.17 -15.43 2.74
CA PHE A 135 12.81 -15.79 3.08
C PHE A 135 12.05 -14.58 3.67
N ALA A 136 12.64 -13.90 4.65
CA ALA A 136 12.05 -12.70 5.24
C ALA A 136 11.84 -11.58 4.20
N ALA A 137 12.81 -11.38 3.30
CA ALA A 137 12.73 -10.39 2.22
C ALA A 137 11.54 -10.64 1.29
N PHE A 138 11.26 -11.90 0.93
CA PHE A 138 10.08 -12.23 0.12
C PHE A 138 8.77 -12.02 0.85
N VAL A 139 8.72 -12.34 2.15
CA VAL A 139 7.53 -12.11 2.96
C VAL A 139 7.20 -10.62 3.01
N VAL A 140 8.18 -9.76 3.31
CA VAL A 140 7.94 -8.31 3.36
C VAL A 140 7.66 -7.69 2.00
N ALA A 141 8.26 -8.21 0.91
CA ALA A 141 7.91 -7.78 -0.44
C ALA A 141 6.45 -8.12 -0.78
N GLY A 142 6.00 -9.33 -0.40
CA GLY A 142 4.61 -9.75 -0.57
C GLY A 142 3.64 -8.89 0.24
N THR A 143 3.86 -8.74 1.56
CA THR A 143 2.94 -7.97 2.42
C THR A 143 2.95 -6.47 2.09
N MET A 144 4.04 -5.94 1.54
CA MET A 144 4.05 -4.58 1.01
C MET A 144 3.17 -4.46 -0.23
N TRP A 145 3.32 -5.37 -1.19
CA TRP A 145 2.59 -5.30 -2.46
C TRP A 145 1.08 -5.60 -2.33
N TYR A 146 0.72 -6.60 -1.52
CA TYR A 146 -0.68 -6.99 -1.32
C TYR A 146 -1.39 -6.15 -0.25
N GLY A 147 -0.64 -5.57 0.69
CA GLY A 147 -1.19 -4.91 1.87
C GLY A 147 -1.30 -5.85 3.07
N SER A 148 -1.16 -5.27 4.25
CA SER A 148 -1.32 -5.93 5.56
C SER A 148 -1.52 -4.86 6.64
N ALA A 149 -1.82 -5.26 7.86
CA ALA A 149 -1.87 -4.35 9.01
C ALA A 149 -0.53 -3.63 9.26
N ALA A 150 0.60 -4.19 8.81
CA ALA A 150 1.93 -3.59 8.96
C ALA A 150 2.34 -2.69 7.79
N THR A 151 1.54 -2.62 6.72
CA THR A 151 1.83 -1.82 5.51
C THR A 151 0.64 -0.90 5.17
N PRO A 152 0.23 -0.01 6.09
CA PRO A 152 -0.98 0.81 5.95
C PRO A 152 -0.88 1.80 4.79
N ILE A 153 -2.01 2.07 4.13
CA ILE A 153 -2.03 2.88 2.91
C ILE A 153 -1.72 4.36 3.14
N GLU A 154 -1.93 4.87 4.34
CA GLU A 154 -1.60 6.27 4.68
C GLU A 154 -0.09 6.51 4.79
N LEU A 155 0.70 5.45 5.01
CA LEU A 155 2.15 5.55 5.14
C LEU A 155 2.89 5.15 3.85
N PHE A 156 2.31 4.24 3.06
CA PHE A 156 2.96 3.70 1.86
C PHE A 156 2.22 3.99 0.54
N GLY A 157 1.02 4.57 0.60
CA GLY A 157 0.09 4.72 -0.52
C GLY A 157 -0.82 3.49 -0.70
N PRO A 158 -1.85 3.57 -1.54
CA PRO A 158 -2.77 2.47 -1.80
C PRO A 158 -2.10 1.31 -2.55
N THR A 159 -2.77 0.17 -2.65
CA THR A 159 -2.31 -0.96 -3.47
C THR A 159 -2.94 -0.90 -4.87
N ARG A 160 -2.30 -1.52 -5.86
CA ARG A 160 -2.89 -1.63 -7.20
C ARG A 160 -4.22 -2.38 -7.22
N TYR A 161 -4.42 -3.31 -6.28
CA TYR A 161 -5.61 -4.15 -6.21
C TYR A 161 -6.85 -3.34 -5.86
N GLN A 162 -6.69 -2.30 -5.06
CA GLN A 162 -7.76 -1.37 -4.73
C GLN A 162 -8.26 -0.61 -5.98
N TRP A 163 -7.35 -0.23 -6.88
CA TRP A 163 -7.74 0.35 -8.19
C TRP A 163 -8.37 -0.71 -9.10
N ASP A 164 -7.73 -1.86 -9.25
CA ASP A 164 -8.18 -2.92 -10.17
C ASP A 164 -9.61 -3.43 -9.84
N GLN A 165 -10.00 -3.38 -8.57
CA GLN A 165 -11.31 -3.81 -8.07
C GLN A 165 -12.31 -2.68 -7.86
N GLY A 166 -11.93 -1.40 -8.06
CA GLY A 166 -12.80 -0.26 -7.78
C GLY A 166 -13.14 -0.09 -6.28
N PHE A 167 -12.24 -0.49 -5.38
CA PHE A 167 -12.47 -0.54 -3.94
C PHE A 167 -12.90 0.80 -3.34
N PHE A 168 -12.20 1.89 -3.68
CA PHE A 168 -12.55 3.23 -3.18
C PHE A 168 -13.79 3.78 -3.88
N GLN A 169 -13.90 3.58 -5.20
CA GLN A 169 -15.08 3.96 -5.98
C GLN A 169 -16.37 3.36 -5.38
N GLU A 170 -16.38 2.07 -5.07
CA GLU A 170 -17.54 1.39 -4.48
C GLU A 170 -17.94 2.01 -3.13
N GLU A 171 -16.98 2.32 -2.27
CA GLU A 171 -17.25 2.98 -0.98
C GLU A 171 -17.78 4.40 -1.15
N ILE A 172 -17.23 5.16 -2.10
CA ILE A 172 -17.69 6.51 -2.44
C ILE A 172 -19.15 6.45 -2.91
N GLU A 173 -19.45 5.60 -3.89
CA GLU A 173 -20.81 5.40 -4.42
C GLU A 173 -21.77 4.96 -3.32
N ARG A 174 -21.35 4.05 -2.42
CA ARG A 174 -22.14 3.62 -1.28
C ARG A 174 -22.47 4.76 -0.33
N ARG A 175 -21.52 5.65 -0.03
CA ARG A 175 -21.74 6.83 0.83
C ARG A 175 -22.66 7.85 0.17
N VAL A 176 -22.42 8.19 -1.09
CA VAL A 176 -23.26 9.12 -1.86
C VAL A 176 -24.69 8.60 -1.95
N GLN A 177 -24.89 7.33 -2.31
CA GLN A 177 -26.22 6.72 -2.39
C GLN A 177 -26.93 6.72 -1.05
N LYS A 178 -26.20 6.50 0.05
CA LYS A 178 -26.77 6.59 1.41
C LYS A 178 -27.29 8.00 1.71
N SER A 179 -26.54 9.05 1.41
CA SER A 179 -26.97 10.44 1.61
C SER A 179 -28.15 10.81 0.70
N VAL A 180 -28.12 10.41 -0.58
CA VAL A 180 -29.23 10.63 -1.52
C VAL A 180 -30.51 9.93 -1.05
N ASN A 181 -30.42 8.70 -0.53
CA ASN A 181 -31.56 7.99 0.05
C ASN A 181 -32.14 8.68 1.31
N GLN A 182 -31.36 9.56 1.94
CA GLN A 182 -31.81 10.41 3.05
C GLN A 182 -32.37 11.76 2.58
N ASN A 183 -32.65 11.90 1.28
CA ASN A 183 -33.14 13.12 0.61
C ASN A 183 -32.14 14.29 0.63
N VAL A 184 -30.84 14.00 0.78
CA VAL A 184 -29.77 14.99 0.57
C VAL A 184 -29.61 15.22 -0.93
N SER A 185 -29.41 16.47 -1.35
CA SER A 185 -29.18 16.76 -2.77
C SER A 185 -27.89 16.11 -3.27
N LEU A 186 -27.80 15.78 -4.56
CA LEU A 186 -26.62 15.11 -5.11
C LEU A 186 -25.33 15.92 -4.88
N SER A 187 -25.39 17.24 -5.04
CA SER A 187 -24.29 18.16 -4.75
C SER A 187 -23.81 18.06 -3.30
N GLN A 188 -24.74 18.14 -2.33
CA GLN A 188 -24.41 18.00 -0.90
C GLN A 188 -23.88 16.60 -0.56
N ALA A 189 -24.44 15.55 -1.15
CA ALA A 189 -23.99 14.18 -0.93
C ALA A 189 -22.53 13.97 -1.38
N TRP A 190 -22.13 14.61 -2.48
CA TRP A 190 -20.75 14.60 -2.96
C TRP A 190 -19.82 15.48 -2.09
N ASP A 191 -20.30 16.63 -1.61
CA ASP A 191 -19.55 17.49 -0.69
C ASP A 191 -19.29 16.85 0.69
N GLU A 192 -20.11 15.88 1.11
CA GLU A 192 -19.91 15.11 2.35
C GLU A 192 -18.77 14.08 2.25
N ILE A 193 -18.30 13.76 1.04
CA ILE A 193 -17.26 12.76 0.85
C ILE A 193 -15.89 13.37 1.20
N PRO A 194 -15.09 12.72 2.08
CA PRO A 194 -13.76 13.22 2.40
C PRO A 194 -12.86 13.28 1.16
N GLU A 195 -12.21 14.41 0.92
CA GLU A 195 -11.26 14.57 -0.20
C GLU A 195 -10.15 13.51 -0.19
N LYS A 196 -9.70 13.09 1.00
CA LYS A 196 -8.72 12.01 1.15
C LYS A 196 -9.19 10.68 0.55
N LEU A 197 -10.49 10.37 0.68
CA LEU A 197 -11.08 9.16 0.09
C LEU A 197 -11.15 9.28 -1.44
N LEU A 198 -11.56 10.45 -1.94
CA LEU A 198 -11.60 10.76 -3.37
C LEU A 198 -10.21 10.68 -3.99
N PHE A 199 -9.18 11.13 -3.27
CA PHE A 199 -7.80 11.11 -3.75
C PHE A 199 -7.26 9.68 -3.85
N TYR A 200 -7.67 8.75 -2.99
CA TYR A 200 -7.32 7.34 -3.19
C TYR A 200 -7.96 6.75 -4.46
N ASP A 201 -9.08 7.29 -4.92
CA ASP A 201 -9.77 6.86 -6.15
C ASP A 201 -9.23 7.55 -7.42
N TYR A 202 -7.92 7.78 -7.45
CA TYR A 202 -7.17 8.35 -8.57
C TYR A 202 -6.00 7.45 -8.96
N ILE A 203 -5.89 7.10 -10.24
CA ILE A 203 -4.89 6.14 -10.73
C ILE A 203 -3.44 6.63 -10.59
N GLY A 204 -3.21 7.94 -10.46
CA GLY A 204 -1.86 8.45 -10.19
C GLY A 204 -1.30 7.97 -8.86
N ASN A 205 -2.19 7.60 -7.91
CA ASN A 205 -1.82 7.01 -6.64
C ASN A 205 -1.61 5.48 -6.69
N ASN A 206 -1.89 4.83 -7.83
CA ASN A 206 -1.66 3.40 -8.02
C ASN A 206 -0.16 3.13 -8.18
N PRO A 207 0.48 2.33 -7.29
CA PRO A 207 1.93 2.09 -7.33
C PRO A 207 2.40 1.38 -8.62
N ALA A 208 1.48 0.76 -9.37
CA ALA A 208 1.77 0.07 -10.62
C ALA A 208 1.73 0.98 -11.87
N LYS A 209 1.81 2.31 -11.72
CA LYS A 209 1.88 3.29 -12.83
C LYS A 209 3.25 3.94 -13.03
N GLY A 210 4.22 3.63 -12.19
CA GLY A 210 5.58 4.16 -12.28
C GLY A 210 6.40 3.61 -13.45
N GLY A 211 7.68 3.97 -13.48
CA GLY A 211 8.67 3.41 -14.41
C GLY A 211 10.04 3.36 -13.76
N LEU A 212 10.84 2.34 -14.09
CA LEU A 212 12.11 2.03 -13.40
C LEU A 212 13.07 3.23 -13.27
N PHE A 213 13.14 4.08 -14.30
CA PHE A 213 14.02 5.25 -14.35
C PHE A 213 13.31 6.57 -14.09
N ARG A 214 12.02 6.54 -13.74
CA ARG A 214 11.26 7.74 -13.35
C ARG A 214 11.50 7.99 -11.86
N ALA A 215 12.64 8.60 -11.56
CA ALA A 215 13.08 8.84 -10.18
C ALA A 215 12.35 10.01 -9.52
N GLY A 216 12.36 10.02 -8.18
CA GLY A 216 11.83 11.10 -7.35
C GLY A 216 10.40 10.83 -6.83
N PRO A 217 9.85 11.78 -6.07
CA PRO A 217 8.50 11.69 -5.51
C PRO A 217 7.43 11.69 -6.60
N MET A 218 6.25 11.17 -6.27
CA MET A 218 5.07 11.19 -7.16
C MET A 218 4.74 12.60 -7.66
N ASP A 219 4.88 13.60 -6.79
CA ASP A 219 4.65 15.02 -7.11
C ASP A 219 5.50 15.56 -8.27
N ASN A 220 6.68 14.97 -8.56
CA ASN A 220 7.47 15.35 -9.74
C ASN A 220 6.82 14.90 -11.06
N GLY A 221 5.81 14.04 -10.99
CA GLY A 221 5.02 13.54 -12.11
C GLY A 221 3.82 14.41 -12.39
N ASP A 222 2.69 14.08 -11.79
CA ASP A 222 1.41 14.75 -12.00
C ASP A 222 1.34 16.13 -11.33
N GLY A 223 2.09 16.35 -10.25
CA GLY A 223 2.19 17.63 -9.54
C GLY A 223 1.79 17.52 -8.07
N ILE A 224 1.85 18.63 -7.35
CA ILE A 224 1.33 18.69 -5.97
C ILE A 224 -0.19 18.86 -6.06
N ALA A 225 -0.96 17.91 -5.51
CA ALA A 225 -2.41 18.00 -5.49
C ALA A 225 -2.87 19.23 -4.68
N ALA A 226 -3.68 20.10 -5.30
CA ALA A 226 -4.11 21.37 -4.73
C ALA A 226 -5.54 21.33 -4.19
N GLY A 227 -6.45 20.64 -4.89
CA GLY A 227 -7.86 20.53 -4.51
C GLY A 227 -8.63 19.58 -5.41
N TRP A 228 -9.75 19.05 -4.90
CA TRP A 228 -10.65 18.22 -5.69
C TRP A 228 -11.61 19.09 -6.53
N LEU A 229 -11.71 18.82 -7.83
CA LEU A 229 -12.56 19.61 -8.74
C LEU A 229 -14.05 19.26 -8.64
N GLY A 230 -14.39 18.16 -7.98
CA GLY A 230 -15.74 17.62 -7.95
C GLY A 230 -15.92 16.38 -8.83
N HIS A 231 -16.99 15.64 -8.55
CA HIS A 231 -17.34 14.45 -9.32
C HIS A 231 -17.93 14.83 -10.67
N ALA A 232 -17.31 14.36 -11.75
CA ALA A 232 -17.74 14.65 -13.12
C ALA A 232 -18.81 13.65 -13.59
N SER A 233 -20.07 14.07 -13.60
CA SER A 233 -21.19 13.30 -14.16
C SER A 233 -21.44 13.70 -15.61
N PHE A 234 -21.42 12.72 -16.51
CA PHE A 234 -21.62 12.95 -17.94
C PHE A 234 -23.01 12.51 -18.37
N THR A 235 -23.67 13.32 -19.20
CA THR A 235 -24.97 12.97 -19.78
C THR A 235 -25.00 13.23 -21.28
N ASP A 236 -25.79 12.43 -22.00
CA ASP A 236 -26.09 12.70 -23.41
C ASP A 236 -27.15 13.81 -23.56
N LYS A 237 -27.43 14.23 -24.80
CA LYS A 237 -28.46 15.23 -25.10
C LYS A 237 -29.89 14.85 -24.65
N ASN A 238 -30.14 13.58 -24.36
CA ASN A 238 -31.42 13.08 -23.88
C ASN A 238 -31.46 12.99 -22.34
N GLY A 239 -30.38 13.38 -21.65
CA GLY A 239 -30.25 13.30 -20.20
C GLY A 239 -29.86 11.92 -19.68
N SER A 240 -29.45 10.98 -20.55
CA SER A 240 -28.99 9.65 -20.12
C SER A 240 -27.58 9.74 -19.57
N GLU A 241 -27.36 9.19 -18.37
CA GLU A 241 -26.05 9.15 -17.74
C GLU A 241 -25.07 8.24 -18.48
N LEU A 242 -23.84 8.72 -18.59
CA LEU A 242 -22.72 8.09 -19.27
C LEU A 242 -21.53 7.97 -18.32
N PHE A 243 -20.85 6.83 -18.38
CA PHE A 243 -19.69 6.52 -17.55
C PHE A 243 -18.44 6.43 -18.41
N VAL A 244 -17.38 7.12 -18.00
CA VAL A 244 -16.08 7.02 -18.67
C VAL A 244 -15.42 5.70 -18.28
N ARG A 245 -15.01 4.91 -19.28
CA ARG A 245 -14.24 3.68 -19.02
C ARG A 245 -12.88 4.04 -18.44
N ARG A 246 -12.65 3.70 -17.16
CA ARG A 246 -11.37 3.93 -16.48
C ARG A 246 -10.20 3.19 -17.12
N MET A 247 -9.00 3.76 -17.04
CA MET A 247 -7.76 3.17 -17.52
C MET A 247 -7.37 1.94 -16.67
N PRO A 248 -7.20 0.75 -17.28
CA PRO A 248 -6.65 -0.39 -16.55
C PRO A 248 -5.15 -0.19 -16.29
N THR A 249 -4.64 -0.81 -15.22
CA THR A 249 -3.25 -0.66 -14.75
C THR A 249 -2.20 -0.86 -15.85
N PHE A 250 -2.39 -1.84 -16.75
CA PHE A 250 -1.39 -2.21 -17.76
C PHE A 250 -1.16 -1.14 -18.85
N PHE A 251 -2.11 -0.25 -19.10
CA PHE A 251 -2.06 0.67 -20.23
C PHE A 251 -1.32 1.97 -19.88
N GLU A 252 -0.32 2.35 -20.68
CA GLU A 252 0.28 3.71 -20.60
C GLU A 252 -0.66 4.76 -21.23
N THR A 253 -1.30 4.40 -22.34
CA THR A 253 -2.31 5.23 -23.02
C THR A 253 -3.58 4.40 -23.21
N PHE A 254 -4.74 5.01 -23.02
CA PHE A 254 -6.02 4.32 -23.17
C PHE A 254 -7.05 5.26 -23.83
N PRO A 255 -7.94 4.77 -24.70
CA PRO A 255 -8.92 5.61 -25.39
C PRO A 255 -10.00 6.12 -24.44
N VAL A 256 -10.60 7.26 -24.80
CA VAL A 256 -11.77 7.79 -24.07
C VAL A 256 -13.03 7.18 -24.67
N LEU A 257 -13.72 6.37 -23.86
CA LEU A 257 -14.96 5.70 -24.21
C LEU A 257 -15.99 5.98 -23.12
N PHE A 258 -17.21 6.30 -23.54
CA PHE A 258 -18.37 6.44 -22.67
C PHE A 258 -19.28 5.23 -22.85
N VAL A 259 -19.66 4.63 -21.73
CA VAL A 259 -20.63 3.52 -21.70
C VAL A 259 -21.85 3.94 -20.91
N ASP A 260 -23.01 3.38 -21.25
CA ASP A 260 -24.18 3.47 -20.36
C ASP A 260 -24.06 2.47 -19.19
N LYS A 261 -25.05 2.50 -18.29
CA LYS A 261 -25.15 1.59 -17.14
C LYS A 261 -25.14 0.09 -17.49
N ASN A 262 -25.42 -0.27 -18.75
CA ASN A 262 -25.42 -1.65 -19.23
C ASN A 262 -24.10 -2.02 -19.95
N GLY A 263 -23.13 -1.10 -19.98
CA GLY A 263 -21.84 -1.29 -20.65
C GLY A 263 -21.87 -1.06 -22.16
N VAL A 264 -22.94 -0.50 -22.73
CA VAL A 264 -23.03 -0.23 -24.16
C VAL A 264 -22.33 1.09 -24.47
N VAL A 265 -21.45 1.11 -25.47
CA VAL A 265 -20.76 2.34 -25.90
C VAL A 265 -21.77 3.35 -26.46
N ARG A 266 -21.74 4.57 -25.93
CA ARG A 266 -22.64 5.67 -26.32
C ARG A 266 -21.92 6.89 -26.88
N ALA A 267 -20.69 7.13 -26.47
CA ALA A 267 -19.87 8.21 -27.02
C ALA A 267 -18.37 7.84 -26.97
N ASP A 268 -17.56 8.48 -27.81
CA ASP A 268 -16.11 8.32 -27.85
C ASP A 268 -15.38 9.62 -28.27
N VAL A 269 -14.05 9.60 -28.11
CA VAL A 269 -13.16 10.54 -28.79
C VAL A 269 -12.51 9.80 -29.96
N PRO A 270 -13.01 9.98 -31.20
CA PRO A 270 -12.60 9.16 -32.33
C PRO A 270 -11.18 9.52 -32.77
N PHE A 271 -10.40 8.50 -33.12
CA PHE A 271 -9.08 8.69 -33.73
C PHE A 271 -9.19 9.22 -35.17
N ARG A 272 -9.96 8.53 -36.03
CA ARG A 272 -10.31 9.00 -37.37
C ARG A 272 -11.71 9.61 -37.36
N ARG A 273 -11.85 10.81 -37.95
CA ARG A 273 -13.12 11.55 -37.91
C ARG A 273 -14.06 11.26 -39.09
N ALA A 274 -13.55 10.68 -40.18
CA ALA A 274 -14.29 10.54 -41.45
C ALA A 274 -15.62 9.76 -41.33
N GLU A 275 -15.67 8.76 -40.45
CA GLU A 275 -16.86 7.92 -40.24
C GLU A 275 -17.25 7.89 -38.75
N SER A 276 -16.93 8.93 -37.98
CA SER A 276 -17.31 9.00 -36.57
C SER A 276 -18.83 9.06 -36.43
N LYS A 277 -19.36 8.21 -35.55
CA LYS A 277 -20.80 8.12 -35.22
C LYS A 277 -21.11 8.45 -33.76
N TYR A 278 -20.08 8.41 -32.92
CA TYR A 278 -20.17 8.50 -31.46
C TYR A 278 -19.40 9.69 -30.91
N SER A 279 -19.00 10.65 -31.76
CA SER A 279 -18.30 11.83 -31.27
C SER A 279 -19.15 12.61 -30.27
N ILE A 280 -18.48 13.20 -29.27
CA ILE A 280 -19.10 14.09 -28.27
C ILE A 280 -19.98 15.16 -28.92
N GLU A 281 -19.56 15.71 -30.08
CA GLU A 281 -20.34 16.68 -30.86
C GLU A 281 -21.66 16.11 -31.39
N GLN A 282 -21.65 14.88 -31.92
CA GLN A 282 -22.85 14.25 -32.51
C GLN A 282 -23.83 13.77 -31.45
N VAL A 283 -23.30 13.23 -30.35
CA VAL A 283 -24.08 12.71 -29.22
C VAL A 283 -24.60 13.86 -28.35
N GLY A 284 -23.90 15.00 -28.33
CA GLY A 284 -24.22 16.14 -27.48
C GLY A 284 -23.94 15.86 -26.01
N VAL A 285 -22.76 15.30 -25.71
CA VAL A 285 -22.36 14.99 -24.34
C VAL A 285 -22.04 16.28 -23.58
N GLN A 286 -22.60 16.41 -22.38
CA GLN A 286 -22.28 17.46 -21.41
C GLN A 286 -21.70 16.85 -20.14
N VAL A 287 -21.00 17.66 -19.34
CA VAL A 287 -20.49 17.26 -18.02
C VAL A 287 -20.96 18.25 -16.98
N THR A 288 -21.50 17.73 -15.87
CA THR A 288 -21.90 18.49 -14.69
C THR A 288 -21.06 18.03 -13.51
N PHE A 289 -20.51 18.97 -12.76
CA PHE A 289 -19.72 18.69 -11.56
C PHE A 289 -20.58 18.74 -10.29
N TYR A 290 -20.37 17.78 -9.40
CA TYR A 290 -21.00 17.74 -8.08
C TYR A 290 -19.94 17.70 -6.99
N GLY A 291 -20.08 18.62 -6.05
CA GLY A 291 -19.11 18.88 -4.99
C GLY A 291 -17.79 19.48 -5.50
N GLY A 292 -16.87 19.75 -4.57
CA GLY A 292 -15.54 20.29 -4.88
C GLY A 292 -15.57 21.68 -5.52
N GLU A 293 -14.48 22.07 -6.17
CA GLU A 293 -14.31 23.44 -6.69
C GLU A 293 -15.31 23.81 -7.80
N LEU A 294 -15.67 22.86 -8.67
CA LEU A 294 -16.58 23.10 -9.80
C LEU A 294 -18.04 22.74 -9.50
N ASN A 295 -18.41 22.65 -8.22
CA ASN A 295 -19.75 22.24 -7.81
C ASN A 295 -20.87 23.04 -8.53
N GLY A 296 -21.78 22.33 -9.17
CA GLY A 296 -22.93 22.90 -9.90
C GLY A 296 -22.59 23.51 -11.26
N VAL A 297 -21.33 23.43 -11.71
CA VAL A 297 -20.92 23.92 -13.03
C VAL A 297 -21.18 22.87 -14.10
N THR A 298 -21.82 23.28 -15.18
CA THR A 298 -22.07 22.44 -16.36
C THR A 298 -21.31 22.96 -17.57
N PHE A 299 -20.57 22.09 -18.24
CA PHE A 299 -19.90 22.38 -19.51
C PHE A 299 -20.56 21.62 -20.65
N THR A 300 -20.85 22.34 -21.73
CA THR A 300 -21.44 21.78 -22.96
C THR A 300 -20.52 21.93 -24.17
N ASP A 301 -19.45 22.73 -24.05
CA ASP A 301 -18.50 22.92 -25.14
C ASP A 301 -17.68 21.62 -25.35
N PRO A 302 -17.66 21.06 -26.58
CA PRO A 302 -17.04 19.76 -26.82
C PRO A 302 -15.55 19.69 -26.44
N ALA A 303 -14.83 20.81 -26.49
CA ALA A 303 -13.41 20.87 -26.14
C ALA A 303 -13.18 20.64 -24.64
N THR A 304 -13.95 21.29 -23.78
CA THR A 304 -13.86 21.15 -22.32
C THR A 304 -14.43 19.83 -21.85
N VAL A 305 -15.54 19.36 -22.43
CA VAL A 305 -16.07 18.01 -22.15
C VAL A 305 -15.02 16.94 -22.45
N LYS A 306 -14.34 17.03 -23.61
CA LYS A 306 -13.21 16.14 -23.95
C LYS A 306 -12.06 16.23 -22.97
N LYS A 307 -11.74 17.44 -22.48
CA LYS A 307 -10.69 17.65 -21.48
C LYS A 307 -11.01 16.89 -20.20
N TYR A 308 -12.21 17.05 -19.65
CA TYR A 308 -12.59 16.37 -18.40
C TYR A 308 -12.80 14.87 -18.59
N ALA A 309 -13.30 14.42 -19.74
CA ALA A 309 -13.42 12.99 -20.05
C ALA A 309 -12.07 12.26 -20.02
N ARG A 310 -11.01 12.87 -20.59
CA ARG A 310 -9.64 12.35 -20.51
C ARG A 310 -9.11 12.25 -19.08
N ARG A 311 -9.58 13.13 -18.17
CA ARG A 311 -9.17 13.13 -16.77
C ARG A 311 -9.98 12.13 -15.94
N ALA A 312 -11.30 12.05 -16.17
CA ALA A 312 -12.19 11.07 -15.53
C ALA A 312 -11.80 9.62 -15.83
N GLN A 313 -11.15 9.38 -16.97
CA GLN A 313 -10.53 8.09 -17.30
C GLN A 313 -9.49 7.64 -16.25
N LEU A 314 -8.88 8.59 -15.54
CA LEU A 314 -7.88 8.37 -14.51
C LEU A 314 -8.50 8.24 -13.11
N GLY A 315 -9.83 8.29 -12.97
CA GLY A 315 -10.53 8.31 -11.69
C GLY A 315 -11.04 9.70 -11.32
N GLU A 316 -11.10 10.00 -10.03
CA GLU A 316 -11.48 11.32 -9.51
C GLU A 316 -10.52 12.42 -9.96
N ILE A 317 -11.04 13.65 -10.11
CA ILE A 317 -10.33 14.74 -10.78
C ILE A 317 -9.83 15.77 -9.77
N PHE A 318 -8.52 15.99 -9.74
CA PHE A 318 -7.85 16.94 -8.84
C PHE A 318 -7.15 18.06 -9.61
N GLU A 319 -7.07 19.26 -9.06
CA GLU A 319 -6.11 20.26 -9.52
C GLU A 319 -4.70 19.92 -9.03
N PHE A 320 -3.70 20.19 -9.86
CA PHE A 320 -2.29 19.94 -9.54
C PHE A 320 -1.44 21.17 -9.83
N ASP A 321 -0.63 21.59 -8.86
CA ASP A 321 0.46 22.52 -9.07
C ASP A 321 1.68 21.78 -9.63
N ARG A 322 1.96 22.03 -10.91
CA ARG A 322 3.13 21.51 -11.62
C ARG A 322 4.28 22.50 -11.71
N ALA A 323 4.04 23.76 -11.37
CA ALA A 323 5.04 24.83 -11.52
C ALA A 323 6.09 24.74 -10.42
N THR A 324 5.68 24.45 -9.18
CA THR A 324 6.58 24.40 -8.02
C THR A 324 7.72 23.39 -8.19
N LEU A 325 7.44 22.20 -8.72
CA LEU A 325 8.44 21.13 -8.91
C LEU A 325 8.86 20.92 -10.37
N GLN A 326 8.36 21.76 -11.29
CA GLN A 326 8.53 21.57 -12.74
C GLN A 326 8.09 20.16 -13.20
N SER A 327 6.96 19.70 -12.66
CA SER A 327 6.51 18.32 -12.80
C SER A 327 6.23 17.95 -14.26
N ASP A 328 6.75 16.81 -14.70
CA ASP A 328 6.85 16.42 -16.12
C ASP A 328 5.54 15.86 -16.71
N GLY A 329 4.56 15.53 -15.86
CA GLY A 329 3.27 14.98 -16.25
C GLY A 329 3.30 13.47 -16.47
N VAL A 330 4.32 12.77 -15.96
CA VAL A 330 4.48 11.32 -16.10
C VAL A 330 4.47 10.65 -14.73
N PHE A 331 3.62 9.64 -14.56
CA PHE A 331 3.46 8.93 -13.29
C PHE A 331 4.74 8.26 -12.80
N ARG A 332 4.89 8.25 -11.47
CA ARG A 332 5.94 7.57 -10.69
C ARG A 332 5.29 6.59 -9.71
N SER A 333 6.08 5.65 -9.19
CA SER A 333 5.61 4.70 -8.17
C SER A 333 5.69 5.34 -6.77
N SER A 334 4.91 4.79 -5.83
CA SER A 334 5.00 5.18 -4.43
C SER A 334 6.13 4.41 -3.71
N PRO A 335 6.36 4.66 -2.40
CA PRO A 335 7.26 3.85 -1.59
C PRO A 335 6.83 2.39 -1.36
N ARG A 336 5.58 2.02 -1.69
CA ARG A 336 5.06 0.65 -1.59
C ARG A 336 5.69 -0.27 -2.63
#